data_AF-D1W0E8-F1
#
_entry.id   AF-D1W0E8-F1
#
_cell.length_a   1.000
_cell.length_b   1.000
_cell.length_c   1.000
_cell.angle_alpha   90.00
_cell.angle_beta   90.00
_cell.angle_gamma   90.00
#
_symmetry.space_group_name_H-M   'P 1'
#
loop_
_entity.id
_entity.type
_entity.pdbx_description
1 polymer ?
#
loop_
_entity_poly.entity_id
_entity_poly.type
_entity_poly.pdbx_seq_one_letter_code
_entity_poly.pdbx_strand_id
1 'polypeptide(L)'
;MNPLEESADYGSPLYEYRYTFDASAMRKGKEKAEYDEFYVWGMPIPKLNYIGQTMLTAERGGFMLGKKQKEGERYPYANEWLLAQSKPQEWTGEFIPRDFKSDKYKNKVQVVELGVCRPCFGKMRDGKPAYPWANPLERLAVTNSKTDEVGFHDTNTPHPNEADYGWVSNWSLKSGDMKMRFALNSGTMKPQDYHLPTGEEWGLALPNILTSIYEGKLPIGLTGWDNIKPAPNPYFEMYDPEEDDMRPIISAGETHNSNKSDMQEERFWNNKPIFYSYFMQNRSRLELYAIRFDGNNKEAQSHKDRRPYGNRYRCAYRWRFMDAGGPDVTNDGRGMRLVVQSRWIGNANVTVRDIMDDKWWGECSDSNPLYLTDCYRVLPCVGFPFPKGAPTWRMAYWSRTRWKHNTYDKDDAYSNKTFCYRVLSRDGFDRGHNDNATLHYGVRLMVNRDVDEFGKRAPRQLQKDKDEQRLIHRK
;
A
#
# COMPACT_ATOMS: atom_id res chain seq x y z
N MET A 1 -1.17 -36.62 20.94
CA MET A 1 -1.38 -36.47 19.48
C MET A 1 -0.50 -35.34 19.01
N ASN A 2 0.34 -35.64 18.01
CA ASN A 2 1.37 -34.74 17.49
C ASN A 2 0.72 -33.80 16.47
N PRO A 3 0.86 -32.46 16.55
CA PRO A 3 0.31 -31.51 15.57
C PRO A 3 0.90 -31.63 14.15
N LEU A 4 1.75 -32.62 13.91
CA LEU A 4 2.45 -32.87 12.64
C LEU A 4 1.74 -33.92 11.76
N GLU A 5 0.62 -34.48 12.19
CA GLU A 5 -0.11 -35.53 11.44
C GLU A 5 -1.48 -35.06 10.92
N GLU A 6 -1.59 -33.82 10.44
CA GLU A 6 -2.67 -33.45 9.51
C GLU A 6 -2.19 -33.61 8.06
N SER A 7 -2.79 -34.59 7.37
CA SER A 7 -2.59 -34.89 5.96
C SER A 7 -2.90 -33.68 5.08
N ALA A 8 -1.91 -33.30 4.27
CA ALA A 8 -1.95 -32.12 3.41
C ALA A 8 -2.82 -32.33 2.15
N ASP A 9 -4.00 -31.70 2.12
CA ASP A 9 -4.76 -31.43 0.89
C ASP A 9 -4.22 -30.23 0.09
N TYR A 10 -3.17 -29.58 0.60
CA TYR A 10 -2.50 -28.45 -0.06
C TYR A 10 -1.00 -28.73 -0.06
N GLY A 11 -0.45 -28.99 -1.24
CA GLY A 11 0.90 -29.54 -1.45
C GLY A 11 2.04 -28.87 -0.68
N SER A 12 3.19 -29.55 -0.69
CA SER A 12 4.36 -29.24 0.13
C SER A 12 4.76 -27.75 0.10
N PRO A 13 4.82 -27.06 1.25
CA PRO A 13 5.25 -25.68 1.31
C PRO A 13 6.76 -25.60 1.00
N LEU A 14 7.10 -25.33 -0.26
CA LEU A 14 8.48 -25.18 -0.73
C LEU A 14 9.20 -23.89 -0.23
N TYR A 15 8.63 -23.18 0.75
CA TYR A 15 9.18 -21.94 1.30
C TYR A 15 9.12 -21.83 2.84
N GLU A 16 8.88 -22.91 3.57
CA GLU A 16 9.00 -22.90 5.04
C GLU A 16 10.46 -23.08 5.48
N TYR A 17 11.18 -21.98 5.66
CA TYR A 17 12.17 -21.91 6.73
C TYR A 17 11.50 -21.27 7.95
N ARG A 18 10.64 -22.04 8.63
CA ARG A 18 10.16 -21.70 9.98
C ARG A 18 11.23 -22.09 10.98
N TYR A 19 12.09 -21.15 11.35
CA TYR A 19 12.85 -21.26 12.59
C TYR A 19 11.98 -20.72 13.73
N THR A 20 10.96 -21.48 14.13
CA THR A 20 10.33 -21.30 15.44
C THR A 20 11.09 -22.18 16.42
N PHE A 21 12.14 -21.63 17.02
CA PHE A 21 12.77 -22.23 18.20
C PHE A 21 11.82 -22.05 19.38
N ASP A 22 11.32 -23.15 19.95
CA ASP A 22 10.46 -23.13 21.13
C ASP A 22 11.28 -22.71 22.37
N ALA A 23 11.16 -21.43 22.74
CA ALA A 23 11.85 -20.85 23.88
C ALA A 23 11.48 -21.53 25.21
N SER A 24 10.35 -22.24 25.28
CA SER A 24 9.93 -22.95 26.49
C SER A 24 10.77 -24.19 26.77
N ALA A 25 11.25 -24.89 25.74
CA ALA A 25 12.05 -26.11 25.87
C ALA A 25 13.42 -25.87 26.52
N MET A 26 13.98 -24.66 26.37
CA MET A 26 15.25 -24.23 26.97
C MET A 26 15.10 -23.68 28.40
N ARG A 27 13.87 -23.41 28.85
CA ARG A 27 13.57 -22.71 30.11
C ARG A 27 13.51 -23.60 31.36
N LYS A 28 13.75 -24.91 31.25
CA LYS A 28 13.62 -25.82 32.40
C LYS A 28 14.56 -25.38 33.55
N GLY A 29 14.01 -24.68 34.54
CA GLY A 29 14.71 -24.22 35.74
C GLY A 29 15.22 -22.76 35.77
N LYS A 30 14.84 -21.86 34.84
CA LYS A 30 15.33 -20.45 34.82
C LYS A 30 14.25 -19.36 34.68
N GLU A 31 13.04 -19.62 35.16
CA GLU A 31 11.85 -18.77 34.98
C GLU A 31 11.86 -17.41 35.72
N LYS A 32 12.86 -17.14 36.59
CA LYS A 32 12.83 -16.03 37.55
C LYS A 32 13.89 -14.93 37.34
N ALA A 33 14.57 -14.87 36.20
CA ALA A 33 15.55 -13.81 35.94
C ALA A 33 14.87 -12.57 35.33
N GLU A 34 14.95 -11.43 36.03
CA GLU A 34 14.42 -10.12 35.62
C GLU A 34 15.31 -9.44 34.55
N TYR A 35 15.34 -10.01 33.35
CA TYR A 35 15.83 -9.33 32.16
C TYR A 35 14.83 -9.53 31.01
N ASP A 36 14.44 -8.44 30.35
CA ASP A 36 13.82 -8.49 29.02
C ASP A 36 14.90 -8.94 28.02
N GLU A 37 15.14 -10.25 27.94
CA GLU A 37 16.08 -10.83 26.99
C GLU A 37 15.45 -10.86 25.58
N PHE A 38 16.03 -10.07 24.66
CA PHE A 38 15.70 -10.12 23.23
C PHE A 38 16.78 -10.91 22.47
N TYR A 39 16.40 -12.06 21.91
CA TYR A 39 17.29 -12.90 21.09
C TYR A 39 17.22 -12.50 19.62
N VAL A 40 18.26 -11.82 19.15
CA VAL A 40 18.42 -11.36 17.76
C VAL A 40 18.84 -12.52 16.84
N TRP A 41 17.99 -12.90 15.88
CA TRP A 41 18.28 -13.96 14.91
C TRP A 41 18.73 -13.38 13.57
N GLY A 42 20.05 -13.33 13.40
CA GLY A 42 20.70 -13.02 12.13
C GLY A 42 22.04 -13.72 12.09
N MET A 43 22.06 -15.03 11.85
CA MET A 43 23.33 -15.70 11.64
C MET A 43 23.87 -15.37 10.23
N PRO A 44 25.14 -14.96 10.09
CA PRO A 44 25.83 -14.99 8.82
C PRO A 44 25.85 -16.43 8.31
N ILE A 45 25.07 -16.73 7.27
CA ILE A 45 25.27 -17.98 6.54
C ILE A 45 26.48 -17.76 5.64
N PRO A 46 27.49 -18.65 5.64
CA PRO A 46 28.66 -18.55 4.76
C PRO A 46 28.35 -18.83 3.27
N LYS A 47 27.09 -18.69 2.85
CA LYS A 47 26.66 -18.85 1.47
C LYS A 47 26.68 -17.48 0.77
N LEU A 48 27.60 -17.34 -0.17
CA LEU A 48 27.90 -16.13 -0.95
C LEU A 48 26.71 -15.58 -1.76
N ASN A 49 25.63 -16.35 -1.89
CA ASN A 49 24.41 -16.01 -2.63
C ASN A 49 23.20 -15.72 -1.72
N TYR A 50 23.36 -15.71 -0.39
CA TYR A 50 22.28 -15.45 0.56
C TYR A 50 22.44 -14.08 1.21
N ILE A 51 21.40 -13.25 1.13
CA ILE A 51 21.35 -11.92 1.74
C ILE A 51 21.07 -12.12 3.24
N GLY A 52 22.12 -12.16 4.06
CA GLY A 52 22.03 -12.37 5.50
C GLY A 52 21.48 -11.14 6.22
N GLN A 53 20.20 -11.16 6.58
CA GLN A 53 19.57 -10.14 7.41
C GLN A 53 19.40 -10.59 8.83
N THR A 54 19.40 -9.61 9.73
CA THR A 54 19.11 -9.81 11.14
C THR A 54 17.65 -9.47 11.39
N MET A 55 16.84 -10.49 11.71
CA MET A 55 15.43 -10.37 12.05
C MET A 55 15.23 -10.72 13.52
N LEU A 56 14.36 -10.00 14.22
CA LEU A 56 13.84 -10.45 15.51
C LEU A 56 12.47 -11.08 15.27
N THR A 57 12.30 -12.37 15.51
CA THR A 57 10.97 -12.98 15.53
C THR A 57 10.46 -12.91 16.98
N ALA A 58 9.41 -12.14 17.27
CA ALA A 58 8.69 -12.33 18.54
C ALA A 58 7.53 -13.30 18.35
N GLU A 59 6.98 -13.73 19.48
CA GLU A 59 5.83 -14.64 19.63
C GLU A 59 4.59 -14.25 18.79
N ARG A 60 4.52 -12.99 18.31
CA ARG A 60 3.42 -12.47 17.48
C ARG A 60 3.85 -12.05 16.06
N GLY A 61 5.09 -12.26 15.63
CA GLY A 61 5.57 -11.91 14.28
C GLY A 61 7.03 -11.47 14.20
N GLY A 62 7.59 -11.44 12.98
CA GLY A 62 8.93 -10.93 12.68
C GLY A 62 9.00 -9.40 12.65
N PHE A 63 10.00 -8.83 13.32
CA PHE A 63 10.41 -7.43 13.26
C PHE A 63 11.74 -7.31 12.53
N MET A 64 11.88 -6.24 11.75
CA MET A 64 13.19 -5.79 11.29
C MET A 64 13.68 -4.70 12.24
N LEU A 65 14.84 -4.93 12.85
CA LEU A 65 15.48 -3.94 13.69
C LEU A 65 16.37 -3.03 12.85
N GLY A 66 16.21 -1.72 13.05
CA GLY A 66 17.10 -0.70 12.50
C GLY A 66 17.91 -0.04 13.61
N LYS A 67 19.05 0.54 13.24
CA LYS A 67 19.75 1.47 14.13
C LYS A 67 18.89 2.72 14.34
N LYS A 68 18.69 3.10 15.60
CA LYS A 68 18.10 4.40 15.94
C LYS A 68 19.07 5.53 15.56
N GLN A 69 18.57 6.56 14.89
CA GLN A 69 19.39 7.73 14.57
C GLN A 69 19.46 8.67 15.78
N LYS A 70 20.44 9.57 15.79
CA LYS A 70 20.54 10.58 16.84
C LYS A 70 19.34 11.52 16.77
N GLU A 71 18.95 12.07 17.91
CA GLU A 71 17.92 13.10 17.99
C GLU A 71 18.32 14.32 17.11
N GLY A 72 17.37 14.84 16.34
CA GLY A 72 17.59 15.96 15.40
C GLY A 72 18.10 15.57 14.01
N GLU A 73 18.43 14.29 13.75
CA GLU A 73 18.71 13.82 12.40
C GLU A 73 17.46 13.94 11.51
N ARG A 74 17.68 14.21 10.20
CA ARG A 74 16.58 14.40 9.22
C ARG A 74 15.60 13.22 9.21
N TYR A 75 16.09 12.02 9.51
CA TYR A 75 15.32 10.79 9.60
C TYR A 75 15.54 10.15 10.98
N PRO A 76 14.54 10.14 11.89
CA PRO A 76 14.72 9.69 13.27
C PRO A 76 15.03 8.18 13.43
N TYR A 77 14.90 7.40 12.36
CA TYR A 77 15.17 5.96 12.31
C TYR A 77 15.93 5.62 11.04
N ALA A 78 17.09 4.96 11.13
CA ALA A 78 17.77 4.40 9.96
C ALA A 78 18.93 3.48 10.36
N ASN A 79 18.83 2.21 9.97
CA ASN A 79 19.77 1.49 9.09
C ASN A 79 19.57 -0.01 9.30
N GLU A 80 19.20 -0.72 8.24
CA GLU A 80 19.38 -2.17 8.17
C GLU A 80 20.87 -2.45 7.97
N TRP A 81 21.41 -3.39 8.76
CA TRP A 81 22.79 -3.81 8.68
C TRP A 81 22.86 -5.09 7.89
N LEU A 82 23.71 -5.11 6.87
CA LEU A 82 24.06 -6.33 6.17
C LEU A 82 25.55 -6.56 6.31
N LEU A 83 25.91 -7.78 6.74
CA LEU A 83 27.25 -8.30 6.56
C LEU A 83 27.42 -8.59 5.08
N ALA A 84 28.11 -7.72 4.33
CA ALA A 84 28.26 -7.89 2.90
C ALA A 84 29.69 -7.76 2.42
N GLN A 85 30.11 -8.73 1.61
CA GLN A 85 31.16 -8.50 0.62
C GLN A 85 30.60 -7.66 -0.54
N SER A 86 31.48 -6.85 -1.12
CA SER A 86 31.24 -5.66 -1.94
C SER A 86 30.32 -5.80 -3.17
N LYS A 87 30.16 -6.97 -3.80
CA LYS A 87 29.72 -6.98 -5.21
C LYS A 87 28.21 -6.92 -5.51
N PRO A 88 27.29 -7.66 -4.85
CA PRO A 88 25.86 -7.63 -5.24
C PRO A 88 25.09 -6.40 -4.76
N GLN A 89 25.57 -5.72 -3.72
CA GLN A 89 24.81 -4.70 -2.97
C GLN A 89 25.10 -3.26 -3.40
N GLU A 90 26.24 -3.03 -4.06
CA GLU A 90 26.60 -1.73 -4.64
C GLU A 90 25.54 -1.25 -5.65
N TRP A 91 24.80 -2.16 -6.29
CA TRP A 91 23.81 -1.83 -7.32
C TRP A 91 22.45 -1.36 -6.77
N THR A 92 21.97 -1.94 -5.66
CA THR A 92 20.65 -1.63 -5.13
C THR A 92 20.67 -0.41 -4.20
N GLY A 93 21.78 -0.16 -3.49
CA GLY A 93 21.81 0.77 -2.36
C GLY A 93 20.74 0.40 -1.32
N GLU A 94 20.48 -0.90 -1.18
CA GLU A 94 19.46 -1.43 -0.29
C GLU A 94 19.88 -1.29 1.20
N PHE A 95 21.17 -1.23 1.47
CA PHE A 95 21.69 -1.16 2.84
C PHE A 95 22.84 -0.16 2.88
N ILE A 96 23.12 0.39 4.07
CA ILE A 96 24.43 1.00 4.30
C ILE A 96 25.36 -0.16 4.67
N PRO A 97 26.30 -0.56 3.77
CA PRO A 97 27.16 -1.69 4.05
C PRO A 97 28.04 -1.38 5.26
N ARG A 98 28.10 -2.34 6.19
CA ARG A 98 28.96 -2.30 7.37
C ARG A 98 29.95 -3.45 7.26
N ASP A 99 31.13 -3.13 6.75
CA ASP A 99 32.20 -4.12 6.65
C ASP A 99 32.85 -4.34 8.01
N PHE A 100 32.34 -5.31 8.77
CA PHE A 100 32.91 -5.74 10.04
C PHE A 100 34.34 -6.30 9.92
N LYS A 101 34.84 -6.57 8.70
CA LYS A 101 36.22 -6.99 8.45
C LYS A 101 37.17 -5.80 8.24
N SER A 102 36.66 -4.60 7.98
CA SER A 102 37.49 -3.40 7.82
C SER A 102 38.18 -3.02 9.12
N ASP A 103 39.38 -2.44 9.03
CA ASP A 103 40.15 -1.98 10.19
C ASP A 103 39.40 -0.95 11.05
N LYS A 104 38.38 -0.29 10.48
CA LYS A 104 37.48 0.61 11.21
C LYS A 104 36.69 -0.11 12.30
N TYR A 105 36.23 -1.34 12.04
CA TYR A 105 35.29 -2.08 12.91
C TYR A 105 35.86 -3.39 13.46
N LYS A 106 36.92 -3.93 12.85
CA LYS A 106 37.59 -5.16 13.28
C LYS A 106 38.07 -5.05 14.73
N ASN A 107 37.81 -6.09 15.52
CA ASN A 107 38.20 -6.21 16.94
C ASN A 107 37.69 -5.08 17.86
N LYS A 108 36.64 -4.35 17.47
CA LYS A 108 36.01 -3.31 18.30
C LYS A 108 34.62 -3.74 18.73
N VAL A 109 34.32 -3.57 20.02
CA VAL A 109 32.95 -3.67 20.53
C VAL A 109 32.11 -2.57 19.89
N GLN A 110 30.94 -2.94 19.35
CA GLN A 110 29.96 -2.00 18.81
C GLN A 110 28.74 -2.01 19.72
N VAL A 111 28.39 -0.86 20.27
CA VAL A 111 27.11 -0.66 20.96
C VAL A 111 26.17 0.02 19.97
N VAL A 112 25.02 -0.60 19.73
CA VAL A 112 24.00 -0.10 18.82
C VAL A 112 22.66 -0.15 19.54
N GLU A 113 22.02 1.02 19.67
CA GLU A 113 20.63 1.09 20.09
C GLU A 113 19.74 0.67 18.91
N LEU A 114 18.94 -0.35 19.14
CA LEU A 114 18.01 -0.90 18.16
C LEU A 114 16.58 -0.51 18.56
N GLY A 115 15.74 -0.31 17.55
CA GLY A 115 14.32 -0.09 17.75
C GLY A 115 13.52 -0.58 16.56
N VAL A 116 12.20 -0.65 16.71
CA VAL A 116 11.30 -0.81 15.56
C VAL A 116 11.46 0.46 14.72
N CYS A 117 11.98 0.29 13.51
CA CYS A 117 12.39 1.40 12.67
C CYS A 117 11.50 1.46 11.43
N ARG A 118 11.12 2.69 11.05
CA ARG A 118 10.64 2.94 9.70
C ARG A 118 11.80 2.75 8.71
N PRO A 119 11.51 2.25 7.50
CA PRO A 119 12.50 2.20 6.43
C PRO A 119 12.99 3.61 6.11
N CYS A 120 14.30 3.79 6.11
CA CYS A 120 14.93 4.99 5.58
C CYS A 120 16.09 4.57 4.69
N PHE A 121 15.91 4.74 3.39
CA PHE A 121 16.85 4.27 2.39
C PHE A 121 17.89 5.36 2.11
N GLY A 122 19.15 5.10 2.43
CA GLY A 122 20.23 6.10 2.33
C GLY A 122 20.68 6.44 0.91
N LYS A 123 20.20 5.73 -0.13
CA LYS A 123 20.56 6.01 -1.52
C LYS A 123 19.88 7.29 -1.97
N MET A 124 20.64 8.22 -2.51
CA MET A 124 20.15 9.46 -3.12
C MET A 124 20.30 9.40 -4.64
N ARG A 125 19.37 10.00 -5.39
CA ARG A 125 19.45 10.29 -6.83
C ARG A 125 19.12 11.76 -7.02
N ASP A 126 20.02 12.51 -7.66
CA ASP A 126 19.84 13.95 -7.94
C ASP A 126 19.42 14.79 -6.71
N GLY A 127 20.03 14.50 -5.56
CA GLY A 127 19.76 15.21 -4.30
C GLY A 127 18.46 14.81 -3.58
N LYS A 128 17.70 13.84 -4.09
CA LYS A 128 16.48 13.29 -3.48
C LYS A 128 16.65 11.83 -3.06
N PRO A 129 15.87 11.32 -2.08
CA PRO A 129 15.85 9.89 -1.78
C PRO A 129 15.53 9.07 -3.04
N ALA A 130 16.30 8.02 -3.29
CA ALA A 130 16.13 7.17 -4.47
C ALA A 130 14.88 6.27 -4.39
N TYR A 131 14.35 6.07 -3.18
CA TYR A 131 13.24 5.18 -2.88
C TYR A 131 12.31 5.81 -1.83
N PRO A 132 11.70 6.97 -2.11
CA PRO A 132 10.81 7.60 -1.13
C PRO A 132 9.54 6.78 -0.94
N TRP A 133 8.85 6.92 0.20
CA TRP A 133 7.55 6.28 0.45
C TRP A 133 7.64 4.75 0.41
N ALA A 134 8.53 4.20 1.25
CA ALA A 134 8.78 2.76 1.34
C ALA A 134 7.50 1.94 1.60
N ASN A 135 6.54 2.51 2.34
CA ASN A 135 5.17 2.04 2.39
C ASN A 135 4.30 2.87 1.45
N PRO A 136 3.93 2.37 0.25
CA PRO A 136 3.23 3.16 -0.76
C PRO A 136 1.91 3.76 -0.28
N LEU A 137 1.19 3.09 0.63
CA LEU A 137 -0.09 3.57 1.18
C LEU A 137 0.03 4.94 1.84
N GLU A 138 1.21 5.27 2.37
CA GLU A 138 1.45 6.52 3.10
C GLU A 138 1.34 7.76 2.23
N ARG A 139 1.42 7.58 0.91
CA ARG A 139 1.19 8.65 -0.07
C ARG A 139 -0.26 9.09 -0.18
N LEU A 140 -1.21 8.20 0.12
CA LEU A 140 -2.63 8.57 0.12
C LEU A 140 -2.88 9.60 1.23
N ALA A 141 -3.73 10.58 0.97
CA ALA A 141 -4.21 11.50 2.00
C ALA A 141 -4.92 10.74 3.14
N VAL A 142 -4.77 11.21 4.38
CA VAL A 142 -5.35 10.60 5.59
C VAL A 142 -6.86 10.77 5.59
N THR A 143 -7.37 11.90 5.12
CA THR A 143 -8.81 12.21 5.00
C THR A 143 -9.20 12.61 3.57
N ASN A 144 -10.50 12.67 3.28
CA ASN A 144 -11.00 13.13 1.99
C ASN A 144 -10.66 14.62 1.81
N SER A 145 -10.46 15.01 0.55
CA SER A 145 -10.36 16.43 0.22
C SER A 145 -11.71 17.10 0.30
N LYS A 146 -11.68 18.34 0.78
CA LYS A 146 -12.83 19.24 0.74
C LYS A 146 -13.13 19.58 -0.71
N THR A 147 -14.40 19.51 -1.11
CA THR A 147 -14.76 19.65 -2.53
C THR A 147 -15.05 21.09 -2.94
N ASP A 148 -15.39 21.97 -1.99
CA ASP A 148 -15.78 23.36 -2.21
C ASP A 148 -14.73 24.39 -1.73
N GLU A 149 -13.68 23.93 -1.05
CA GLU A 149 -12.54 24.76 -0.61
C GLU A 149 -11.23 23.96 -0.64
N VAL A 150 -10.08 24.65 -0.65
CA VAL A 150 -8.77 24.00 -0.61
C VAL A 150 -8.53 23.40 0.77
N GLY A 151 -8.31 22.09 0.81
CA GLY A 151 -7.87 21.41 2.03
C GLY A 151 -8.39 19.98 2.17
N PHE A 152 -8.25 19.47 3.38
CA PHE A 152 -8.69 18.13 3.77
C PHE A 152 -9.70 18.24 4.91
N HIS A 153 -10.61 17.29 5.00
CA HIS A 153 -11.48 17.14 6.16
C HIS A 153 -10.68 16.70 7.38
N ASP A 154 -11.22 16.90 8.58
CA ASP A 154 -10.59 16.45 9.84
C ASP A 154 -11.08 15.06 10.28
N THR A 155 -11.95 14.44 9.49
CA THR A 155 -12.59 13.15 9.78
C THR A 155 -12.83 12.31 8.53
N ASN A 156 -12.93 11.00 8.73
CA ASN A 156 -13.39 10.03 7.73
C ASN A 156 -14.77 9.45 8.08
N THR A 157 -15.65 10.21 8.73
CA THR A 157 -17.04 9.77 8.91
C THR A 157 -17.74 9.53 7.57
N PRO A 158 -18.54 8.45 7.43
CA PRO A 158 -19.33 8.22 6.22
C PRO A 158 -20.44 9.26 6.01
N HIS A 159 -20.64 9.65 4.75
CA HIS A 159 -21.69 10.55 4.28
C HIS A 159 -22.37 9.97 3.02
N PRO A 160 -23.03 8.80 3.09
CA PRO A 160 -23.83 8.29 1.97
C PRO A 160 -25.07 9.17 1.76
N ASN A 161 -25.44 9.40 0.49
CA ASN A 161 -26.69 10.05 0.15
C ASN A 161 -27.30 9.41 -1.11
N GLU A 162 -28.54 8.96 -1.03
CA GLU A 162 -29.28 8.40 -2.16
C GLU A 162 -30.12 9.44 -2.90
N ALA A 163 -30.39 10.59 -2.27
CA ALA A 163 -31.06 11.72 -2.90
C ALA A 163 -30.08 12.56 -3.75
N ASP A 164 -30.62 13.38 -4.64
CA ASP A 164 -29.86 14.36 -5.44
C ASP A 164 -28.61 13.80 -6.12
N TYR A 165 -28.71 12.55 -6.59
CA TYR A 165 -27.59 11.84 -7.22
C TYR A 165 -26.34 11.75 -6.32
N GLY A 166 -26.54 11.73 -5.01
CA GLY A 166 -25.51 11.62 -3.99
C GLY A 166 -24.82 12.91 -3.61
N TRP A 167 -25.41 14.08 -3.87
CA TRP A 167 -24.81 15.34 -3.48
C TRP A 167 -24.71 15.47 -1.95
N VAL A 168 -23.51 15.81 -1.48
CA VAL A 168 -23.20 16.12 -0.09
C VAL A 168 -22.25 17.31 -0.11
N SER A 169 -22.73 18.44 0.44
CA SER A 169 -22.00 19.71 0.49
C SER A 169 -20.58 19.54 1.01
N ASN A 170 -19.59 20.05 0.30
CA ASN A 170 -18.15 19.99 0.61
C ASN A 170 -17.51 18.58 0.72
N TRP A 171 -18.27 17.51 0.45
CA TRP A 171 -17.80 16.13 0.56
C TRP A 171 -17.77 15.39 -0.77
N SER A 172 -18.66 15.73 -1.69
CA SER A 172 -18.84 15.01 -2.95
C SER A 172 -19.07 15.96 -4.11
N LEU A 173 -18.72 15.50 -5.31
CA LEU A 173 -18.91 16.27 -6.53
C LEU A 173 -19.15 15.34 -7.73
N LYS A 174 -19.86 15.87 -8.74
CA LYS A 174 -20.00 15.23 -10.06
C LYS A 174 -18.75 15.44 -10.91
N SER A 175 -18.61 14.68 -12.00
CA SER A 175 -17.36 14.62 -12.76
C SER A 175 -16.93 15.93 -13.43
N GLY A 176 -17.89 16.78 -13.86
CA GLY A 176 -17.59 18.10 -14.42
C GLY A 176 -16.89 19.01 -13.40
N ASP A 177 -17.42 19.06 -12.17
CA ASP A 177 -16.82 19.84 -11.08
C ASP A 177 -15.50 19.23 -10.61
N MET A 178 -15.43 17.89 -10.52
CA MET A 178 -14.19 17.16 -10.23
C MET A 178 -13.07 17.58 -11.18
N LYS A 179 -13.38 17.61 -12.48
CA LYS A 179 -12.39 17.95 -13.52
C LYS A 179 -11.81 19.34 -13.28
N MET A 180 -12.69 20.33 -13.15
CA MET A 180 -12.28 21.73 -13.01
C MET A 180 -11.53 22.00 -11.71
N ARG A 181 -11.91 21.32 -10.63
CA ARG A 181 -11.38 21.56 -9.28
C ARG A 181 -10.13 20.75 -8.95
N PHE A 182 -9.97 19.55 -9.53
CA PHE A 182 -8.92 18.60 -9.14
C PHE A 182 -8.11 17.98 -10.29
N ALA A 183 -8.72 17.66 -11.43
CA ALA A 183 -8.03 16.89 -12.49
C ALA A 183 -7.14 17.75 -13.39
N LEU A 184 -7.56 18.98 -13.69
CA LEU A 184 -6.76 19.92 -14.49
C LEU A 184 -5.54 20.40 -13.68
N ASN A 185 -4.43 20.64 -14.36
CA ASN A 185 -3.13 20.91 -13.70
C ASN A 185 -3.15 22.15 -12.78
N SER A 186 -4.08 23.09 -12.99
CA SER A 186 -4.34 24.27 -12.15
C SER A 186 -5.54 24.15 -11.19
N GLY A 187 -6.07 22.93 -10.99
CA GLY A 187 -7.31 22.66 -10.26
C GLY A 187 -7.49 23.53 -9.01
N THR A 188 -8.62 24.22 -8.93
CA THR A 188 -8.85 25.32 -7.99
C THR A 188 -8.95 24.90 -6.53
N MET A 189 -9.20 23.61 -6.25
CA MET A 189 -9.39 23.08 -4.89
C MET A 189 -8.27 22.13 -4.45
N LYS A 190 -7.25 21.93 -5.30
CA LYS A 190 -6.15 21.01 -5.07
C LYS A 190 -5.14 21.61 -4.08
N PRO A 191 -4.92 21.00 -2.91
CA PRO A 191 -3.86 21.42 -2.00
C PRO A 191 -2.48 21.32 -2.66
N GLN A 192 -1.54 22.16 -2.22
CA GLN A 192 -0.19 22.21 -2.76
C GLN A 192 0.50 20.84 -2.65
N ASP A 193 1.12 20.38 -3.73
CA ASP A 193 1.85 19.10 -3.84
C ASP A 193 1.00 17.85 -3.71
N TYR A 194 -0.32 17.96 -3.89
CA TYR A 194 -1.21 16.82 -4.03
C TYR A 194 -1.78 16.76 -5.44
N HIS A 195 -2.19 15.57 -5.86
CA HIS A 195 -2.96 15.35 -7.08
C HIS A 195 -4.02 14.27 -6.88
N LEU A 196 -5.02 14.29 -7.77
CA LEU A 196 -6.01 13.22 -7.82
C LEU A 196 -5.37 11.99 -8.47
N PRO A 197 -5.41 10.79 -7.85
CA PRO A 197 -4.78 9.62 -8.43
C PRO A 197 -5.34 9.31 -9.82
N THR A 198 -4.48 8.86 -10.73
CA THR A 198 -4.90 8.15 -11.95
C THR A 198 -5.63 6.86 -11.60
N GLY A 199 -6.16 6.19 -12.61
CA GLY A 199 -6.67 4.84 -12.49
C GLY A 199 -5.64 4.00 -11.75
N GLU A 200 -4.38 4.05 -12.17
CA GLU A 200 -3.39 3.08 -11.72
C GLU A 200 -2.58 3.52 -10.49
N GLU A 201 -2.51 4.81 -10.20
CA GLU A 201 -1.95 5.27 -8.93
C GLU A 201 -2.79 4.86 -7.72
N TRP A 202 -4.08 4.56 -7.88
CA TRP A 202 -4.87 3.89 -6.83
C TRP A 202 -4.28 2.56 -6.37
N GLY A 203 -3.37 1.97 -7.16
CA GLY A 203 -2.58 0.79 -6.82
C GLY A 203 -1.87 0.90 -5.45
N LEU A 204 -1.51 2.10 -5.00
CA LEU A 204 -0.91 2.28 -3.68
C LEU A 204 -1.83 1.84 -2.52
N ALA A 205 -3.15 1.92 -2.72
CA ALA A 205 -4.16 1.62 -1.70
C ALA A 205 -5.02 0.40 -2.04
N LEU A 206 -5.26 0.13 -3.32
CA LEU A 206 -6.16 -0.90 -3.81
C LEU A 206 -5.40 -1.88 -4.73
N PRO A 207 -5.84 -3.13 -4.86
CA PRO A 207 -5.21 -4.08 -5.78
C PRO A 207 -5.26 -3.60 -7.25
N ASN A 208 -4.13 -3.73 -7.95
CA ASN A 208 -3.95 -3.47 -9.39
C ASN A 208 -3.39 -4.70 -10.10
N ILE A 209 -4.19 -5.76 -10.08
CA ILE A 209 -3.83 -7.07 -10.61
C ILE A 209 -3.91 -7.06 -12.14
N LEU A 210 -2.83 -7.46 -12.81
CA LEU A 210 -2.75 -7.62 -14.26
C LEU A 210 -3.18 -9.02 -14.71
N THR A 211 -3.70 -9.14 -15.94
CA THR A 211 -3.92 -10.46 -16.57
C THR A 211 -2.61 -11.15 -16.91
N SER A 212 -1.63 -10.40 -17.41
CA SER A 212 -0.29 -10.87 -17.74
C SER A 212 0.70 -9.71 -17.75
N ILE A 213 1.98 -10.04 -17.69
CA ILE A 213 3.06 -9.05 -17.82
C ILE A 213 3.22 -8.49 -19.25
N TYR A 214 2.67 -9.17 -20.27
CA TYR A 214 2.86 -8.79 -21.68
C TYR A 214 1.77 -7.84 -22.19
N GLU A 215 0.56 -7.97 -21.65
CA GLU A 215 -0.57 -7.15 -22.08
C GLU A 215 -0.60 -5.80 -21.36
N GLY A 216 -0.06 -5.72 -20.13
CA GLY A 216 -0.10 -4.50 -19.32
C GLY A 216 -1.51 -3.99 -19.05
N LYS A 217 -2.51 -4.86 -19.19
CA LYS A 217 -3.93 -4.51 -19.07
C LYS A 217 -4.42 -4.92 -17.70
N LEU A 218 -5.03 -3.96 -17.02
CA LEU A 218 -5.87 -4.29 -15.90
C LEU A 218 -7.24 -4.77 -16.43
N PRO A 219 -7.70 -5.96 -16.04
CA PRO A 219 -8.99 -6.51 -16.43
C PRO A 219 -10.17 -5.80 -15.74
N ILE A 220 -11.34 -5.79 -16.40
CA ILE A 220 -12.61 -5.32 -15.81
C ILE A 220 -13.18 -6.43 -14.93
N GLY A 221 -13.65 -6.09 -13.72
CA GLY A 221 -14.33 -7.04 -12.81
C GLY A 221 -13.41 -8.04 -12.08
N LEU A 222 -12.09 -8.01 -12.28
CA LEU A 222 -11.18 -9.05 -11.78
C LEU A 222 -10.81 -8.94 -10.29
N THR A 223 -11.42 -8.00 -9.57
CA THR A 223 -11.16 -7.77 -8.14
C THR A 223 -12.36 -8.09 -7.24
N GLY A 224 -13.39 -8.74 -7.79
CA GLY A 224 -14.38 -9.44 -6.98
C GLY A 224 -13.74 -10.62 -6.23
N TRP A 225 -14.25 -10.97 -5.05
CA TRP A 225 -13.66 -12.03 -4.20
C TRP A 225 -13.40 -13.34 -4.96
N ASP A 226 -14.23 -13.72 -5.93
CA ASP A 226 -14.08 -14.98 -6.66
C ASP A 226 -12.89 -15.02 -7.63
N ASN A 227 -12.39 -13.84 -8.02
CA ASN A 227 -11.34 -13.67 -9.02
C ASN A 227 -9.93 -13.63 -8.43
N ILE A 228 -9.81 -13.30 -7.14
CA ILE A 228 -8.55 -13.36 -6.40
C ILE A 228 -8.43 -14.73 -5.72
N LYS A 229 -7.56 -15.57 -6.26
CA LYS A 229 -7.24 -16.89 -5.73
C LYS A 229 -6.21 -16.75 -4.60
N PRO A 230 -6.37 -17.50 -3.51
CA PRO A 230 -5.37 -17.52 -2.45
C PRO A 230 -3.99 -17.96 -2.96
N ALA A 231 -2.94 -17.46 -2.29
CA ALA A 231 -1.57 -17.96 -2.40
C ALA A 231 -1.54 -19.51 -2.34
N PRO A 232 -0.59 -20.19 -3.02
CA PRO A 232 0.82 -19.79 -3.12
C PRO A 232 1.24 -19.06 -4.40
N ASN A 233 0.43 -19.08 -5.45
CA ASN A 233 0.82 -18.46 -6.72
C ASN A 233 0.69 -16.93 -6.64
N PRO A 234 1.70 -16.16 -7.09
CA PRO A 234 1.61 -14.72 -7.11
C PRO A 234 0.71 -14.24 -8.24
N TYR A 235 0.15 -13.05 -8.04
CA TYR A 235 -0.39 -12.20 -9.09
C TYR A 235 0.67 -11.20 -9.54
N PHE A 236 0.55 -10.76 -10.79
CA PHE A 236 1.26 -9.58 -11.28
C PHE A 236 0.51 -8.34 -10.85
N GLU A 237 1.23 -7.40 -10.25
CA GLU A 237 0.67 -6.15 -9.77
C GLU A 237 1.46 -4.96 -10.28
N MET A 238 0.72 -4.00 -10.82
CA MET A 238 1.28 -2.79 -11.39
C MET A 238 1.44 -1.71 -10.33
N TYR A 239 2.65 -1.18 -10.22
CA TYR A 239 2.98 -0.03 -9.39
C TYR A 239 4.23 0.60 -9.97
N ASP A 240 4.25 1.92 -10.16
CA ASP A 240 5.49 2.62 -10.45
C ASP A 240 5.99 3.24 -9.16
N PRO A 241 7.19 2.93 -8.68
CA PRO A 241 7.80 3.60 -7.53
C PRO A 241 8.61 4.87 -7.88
N GLU A 242 8.81 5.19 -9.15
CA GLU A 242 9.73 6.26 -9.58
C GLU A 242 9.04 7.55 -10.01
N GLU A 243 7.95 7.46 -10.77
CA GLU A 243 7.25 8.65 -11.25
C GLU A 243 5.75 8.62 -10.96
N ASP A 244 5.17 9.81 -10.96
CA ASP A 244 3.73 10.04 -10.94
C ASP A 244 3.29 10.43 -12.35
N ASP A 245 2.08 10.05 -12.74
CA ASP A 245 1.55 10.41 -14.06
C ASP A 245 0.92 11.81 -14.03
N MET A 246 1.79 12.79 -14.27
CA MET A 246 1.45 14.22 -14.24
C MET A 246 1.06 14.78 -15.61
N ARG A 247 0.83 13.92 -16.62
CA ARG A 247 0.40 14.36 -17.95
C ARG A 247 -0.90 15.17 -17.87
N PRO A 248 -1.08 16.20 -18.72
CA PRO A 248 -2.28 17.05 -18.67
C PRO A 248 -3.57 16.29 -19.00
N ILE A 249 -3.47 15.32 -19.92
CA ILE A 249 -4.58 14.50 -20.40
C ILE A 249 -4.16 13.04 -20.29
N ILE A 250 -4.96 12.26 -19.55
CA ILE A 250 -4.80 10.84 -19.33
C ILE A 250 -6.14 10.18 -19.62
N SER A 251 -6.14 9.16 -20.46
CA SER A 251 -7.33 8.47 -20.91
C SER A 251 -7.12 6.96 -20.94
N ALA A 252 -8.10 6.23 -20.43
CA ALA A 252 -8.24 4.79 -20.62
C ALA A 252 -9.18 4.49 -21.81
N GLY A 253 -9.13 3.26 -22.31
CA GLY A 253 -10.06 2.73 -23.33
C GLY A 253 -9.78 3.16 -24.77
N GLU A 254 -8.65 3.82 -25.02
CA GLU A 254 -8.27 4.37 -26.34
C GLU A 254 -7.17 3.55 -27.03
N THR A 255 -6.84 2.36 -26.53
CA THR A 255 -5.67 1.56 -26.95
C THR A 255 -5.62 1.21 -28.44
N HIS A 256 -6.75 1.29 -29.14
CA HIS A 256 -6.89 1.04 -30.58
C HIS A 256 -6.44 2.22 -31.46
N ASN A 257 -6.28 3.43 -30.90
CA ASN A 257 -5.98 4.64 -31.67
C ASN A 257 -4.52 5.10 -31.43
N SER A 258 -3.62 4.84 -32.38
CA SER A 258 -2.21 5.21 -32.26
C SER A 258 -1.98 6.72 -32.16
N ASN A 259 -2.86 7.55 -32.73
CA ASN A 259 -2.72 9.01 -32.70
C ASN A 259 -2.95 9.60 -31.31
N LYS A 260 -3.46 8.81 -30.37
CA LYS A 260 -3.66 9.19 -28.97
C LYS A 260 -2.67 8.49 -28.03
N SER A 261 -1.55 7.97 -28.55
CA SER A 261 -0.55 7.25 -27.76
C SER A 261 -0.11 8.00 -26.50
N ASP A 262 0.08 9.31 -26.62
CA ASP A 262 0.71 10.13 -25.59
C ASP A 262 -0.20 10.38 -24.39
N MET A 263 -1.51 10.21 -24.56
CA MET A 263 -2.52 10.34 -23.49
C MET A 263 -3.05 8.99 -22.98
N GLN A 264 -2.65 7.86 -23.59
CA GLN A 264 -3.11 6.54 -23.16
C GLN A 264 -2.48 6.15 -21.82
N GLU A 265 -3.33 5.80 -20.85
CA GLU A 265 -2.92 5.29 -19.55
C GLU A 265 -2.23 3.93 -19.73
N GLU A 266 -2.86 3.01 -20.45
CA GLU A 266 -2.38 1.64 -20.60
C GLU A 266 -0.98 1.57 -21.23
N ARG A 267 -0.67 2.45 -22.19
CA ARG A 267 0.67 2.50 -22.82
C ARG A 267 1.74 3.06 -21.90
N PHE A 268 1.41 4.07 -21.12
CA PHE A 268 2.34 4.66 -20.15
C PHE A 268 2.71 3.65 -19.08
N TRP A 269 1.70 2.94 -18.55
CA TRP A 269 1.89 1.99 -17.47
C TRP A 269 2.46 0.63 -17.92
N ASN A 270 2.28 0.22 -19.17
CA ASN A 270 2.86 -1.03 -19.70
C ASN A 270 4.41 -1.04 -19.70
N ASN A 271 5.06 0.13 -19.62
CA ASN A 271 6.52 0.24 -19.55
C ASN A 271 7.04 0.34 -18.11
N LYS A 272 6.17 0.13 -17.13
CA LYS A 272 6.47 0.32 -15.71
C LYS A 272 6.81 -0.99 -15.02
N PRO A 273 7.49 -0.94 -13.87
CA PRO A 273 7.80 -2.13 -13.10
C PRO A 273 6.54 -2.91 -12.73
N ILE A 274 6.64 -4.23 -12.84
CA ILE A 274 5.59 -5.16 -12.44
C ILE A 274 6.11 -5.98 -11.28
N PHE A 275 5.33 -6.05 -10.22
CA PHE A 275 5.68 -6.76 -9.00
C PHE A 275 4.87 -8.04 -8.83
N TYR A 276 5.36 -8.94 -7.99
CA TYR A 276 4.54 -10.02 -7.45
C TYR A 276 3.75 -9.56 -6.22
N SER A 277 2.52 -10.02 -6.14
CA SER A 277 1.66 -9.86 -4.97
C SER A 277 0.93 -11.17 -4.65
N TYR A 278 0.90 -11.53 -3.38
CA TYR A 278 0.29 -12.75 -2.90
C TYR A 278 -0.93 -12.39 -2.05
N PHE A 279 -2.08 -12.97 -2.34
CA PHE A 279 -3.34 -12.62 -1.71
C PHE A 279 -3.93 -13.77 -0.90
N MET A 280 -4.73 -13.45 0.12
CA MET A 280 -5.57 -14.40 0.85
C MET A 280 -6.83 -13.71 1.36
N GLN A 281 -7.92 -14.45 1.49
CA GLN A 281 -9.24 -13.91 1.81
C GLN A 281 -9.80 -14.53 3.08
N ASN A 282 -10.50 -13.70 3.86
CA ASN A 282 -11.38 -14.15 4.93
C ASN A 282 -12.78 -13.57 4.72
N ARG A 283 -13.64 -14.33 4.02
CA ARG A 283 -14.98 -13.88 3.63
C ARG A 283 -15.93 -13.71 4.81
N SER A 284 -15.81 -14.53 5.85
CA SER A 284 -16.66 -14.39 7.06
C SER A 284 -16.39 -13.08 7.80
N ARG A 285 -15.24 -12.46 7.55
CA ARG A 285 -14.85 -11.17 8.11
C ARG A 285 -14.87 -10.03 7.09
N LEU A 286 -15.17 -10.30 5.82
CA LEU A 286 -14.97 -9.38 4.69
C LEU A 286 -13.57 -8.74 4.70
N GLU A 287 -12.53 -9.58 4.78
CA GLU A 287 -11.14 -9.11 4.82
C GLU A 287 -10.27 -9.73 3.72
N LEU A 288 -9.52 -8.88 3.04
CA LEU A 288 -8.49 -9.28 2.09
C LEU A 288 -7.13 -9.02 2.73
N TYR A 289 -6.20 -9.93 2.53
CA TYR A 289 -4.84 -9.86 3.00
C TYR A 289 -3.90 -9.98 1.82
N ALA A 290 -2.78 -9.26 1.84
CA ALA A 290 -1.75 -9.44 0.84
C ALA A 290 -0.34 -9.15 1.34
N ILE A 291 0.62 -9.83 0.72
CA ILE A 291 2.00 -9.38 0.66
C ILE A 291 2.20 -8.80 -0.74
N ARG A 292 2.43 -7.49 -0.85
CA ARG A 292 2.46 -6.77 -2.12
C ARG A 292 3.85 -6.26 -2.46
N PHE A 293 4.04 -6.02 -3.75
CA PHE A 293 5.21 -5.33 -4.32
C PHE A 293 6.54 -6.07 -4.12
N ASP A 294 6.51 -7.41 -4.19
CA ASP A 294 7.72 -8.22 -4.20
C ASP A 294 8.42 -8.10 -5.56
N GLY A 295 9.66 -7.58 -5.56
CA GLY A 295 10.43 -7.27 -6.77
C GLY A 295 11.09 -8.46 -7.45
N ASN A 296 10.95 -9.69 -6.94
CA ASN A 296 11.61 -10.88 -7.48
C ASN A 296 10.83 -11.54 -8.64
N ASN A 297 10.41 -10.75 -9.64
CA ASN A 297 9.73 -11.29 -10.81
C ASN A 297 10.69 -12.14 -11.66
N LYS A 298 10.55 -13.47 -11.61
CA LYS A 298 11.42 -14.42 -12.34
C LYS A 298 11.20 -14.38 -13.85
N GLU A 299 10.06 -13.85 -14.29
CA GLU A 299 9.65 -13.74 -15.69
C GLU A 299 10.13 -12.43 -16.34
N ALA A 300 10.77 -11.54 -15.57
CA ALA A 300 11.38 -10.31 -16.07
C ALA A 300 12.55 -10.62 -17.02
N GLN A 301 12.36 -10.32 -18.31
CA GLN A 301 13.28 -10.70 -19.39
C GLN A 301 14.44 -9.70 -19.59
N SER A 302 14.33 -8.45 -19.16
CA SER A 302 15.40 -7.44 -19.29
C SER A 302 15.86 -6.82 -17.97
N HIS A 303 17.07 -6.25 -17.96
CA HIS A 303 17.58 -5.47 -16.81
C HIS A 303 16.73 -4.21 -16.51
N LYS A 304 15.93 -3.72 -17.48
CA LYS A 304 14.95 -2.65 -17.26
C LYS A 304 13.70 -3.14 -16.53
N ASP A 305 13.40 -4.43 -16.61
CA ASP A 305 12.31 -5.12 -15.90
C ASP A 305 12.76 -5.61 -14.51
N ARG A 306 14.08 -5.79 -14.32
CA ARG A 306 14.74 -6.16 -13.04
C ARG A 306 15.20 -4.94 -12.24
N ARG A 307 14.44 -3.84 -12.25
CA ARG A 307 14.85 -2.65 -11.50
C ARG A 307 15.13 -3.01 -10.03
N PRO A 308 16.18 -2.45 -9.41
CA PRO A 308 16.64 -2.82 -8.08
C PRO A 308 15.77 -2.19 -7.00
N TYR A 309 14.46 -2.42 -7.06
CA TYR A 309 13.58 -2.11 -5.94
C TYR A 309 13.62 -3.24 -4.90
N GLY A 310 14.14 -4.43 -5.23
CA GLY A 310 14.27 -5.54 -4.28
C GLY A 310 13.02 -5.70 -3.43
N ASN A 311 13.20 -5.78 -2.12
CA ASN A 311 12.11 -5.80 -1.15
C ASN A 311 11.82 -4.41 -0.55
N ARG A 312 12.23 -3.32 -1.20
CA ARG A 312 12.06 -1.93 -0.71
C ARG A 312 10.63 -1.53 -0.48
N TYR A 313 9.74 -1.92 -1.39
CA TYR A 313 8.31 -1.60 -1.31
C TYR A 313 7.48 -2.79 -0.82
N ARG A 314 8.13 -3.91 -0.45
CA ARG A 314 7.44 -5.12 0.00
C ARG A 314 6.71 -4.83 1.31
N CYS A 315 5.39 -4.90 1.26
CA CYS A 315 4.50 -4.50 2.34
C CYS A 315 3.41 -5.56 2.57
N ALA A 316 3.06 -5.78 3.83
CA ALA A 316 1.84 -6.46 4.20
C ALA A 316 0.66 -5.47 4.11
N TYR A 317 -0.45 -5.92 3.56
CA TYR A 317 -1.70 -5.17 3.46
C TYR A 317 -2.84 -5.99 4.05
N ARG A 318 -3.75 -5.29 4.72
CA ARG A 318 -5.04 -5.78 5.18
C ARG A 318 -6.12 -4.78 4.80
N TRP A 319 -7.14 -5.26 4.11
CA TRP A 319 -8.34 -4.52 3.77
C TRP A 319 -9.50 -5.08 4.57
N ARG A 320 -10.21 -4.23 5.31
CA ARG A 320 -11.40 -4.61 6.07
C ARG A 320 -12.58 -3.78 5.60
N PHE A 321 -13.58 -4.44 5.04
CA PHE A 321 -14.86 -3.80 4.75
C PHE A 321 -15.70 -3.80 6.02
N MET A 322 -16.18 -2.62 6.40
CA MET A 322 -16.95 -2.39 7.61
C MET A 322 -18.31 -1.78 7.24
N ASP A 323 -19.38 -2.24 7.89
CA ASP A 323 -20.77 -1.82 7.61
C ASP A 323 -21.14 -1.83 6.11
N ALA A 324 -20.55 -2.75 5.33
CA ALA A 324 -20.73 -2.84 3.87
C ALA A 324 -21.87 -3.81 3.47
N GLY A 325 -22.64 -4.27 4.45
CA GLY A 325 -23.54 -5.42 4.34
C GLY A 325 -22.77 -6.74 4.30
N GLY A 326 -23.34 -7.80 4.86
CA GLY A 326 -22.64 -9.08 5.03
C GLY A 326 -22.77 -9.59 6.47
N PRO A 327 -21.82 -10.41 6.95
CA PRO A 327 -21.86 -10.98 8.29
C PRO A 327 -21.88 -9.91 9.39
N ASP A 328 -22.62 -10.17 10.48
CA ASP A 328 -22.80 -9.21 11.58
C ASP A 328 -21.49 -8.79 12.24
N VAL A 329 -20.47 -9.66 12.24
CA VAL A 329 -19.13 -9.38 12.79
C VAL A 329 -18.39 -8.24 12.06
N THR A 330 -18.88 -7.83 10.90
CA THR A 330 -18.33 -6.72 10.12
C THR A 330 -19.07 -5.39 10.36
N ASN A 331 -20.13 -5.42 11.16
CA ASN A 331 -20.96 -4.25 11.44
C ASN A 331 -20.64 -3.68 12.82
N ASP A 332 -20.31 -2.39 12.87
CA ASP A 332 -20.11 -1.64 14.11
C ASP A 332 -20.99 -0.39 14.22
N GLY A 333 -21.79 -0.11 13.19
CA GLY A 333 -22.73 1.01 13.18
C GLY A 333 -22.04 2.38 13.05
N ARG A 334 -20.79 2.41 12.57
CA ARG A 334 -20.04 3.65 12.29
C ARG A 334 -20.09 4.03 10.82
N GLY A 335 -20.87 3.30 10.03
CA GLY A 335 -21.16 3.53 8.62
C GLY A 335 -20.18 2.83 7.69
N MET A 336 -20.63 2.62 6.45
CA MET A 336 -19.90 1.89 5.42
C MET A 336 -18.54 2.54 5.14
N ARG A 337 -17.48 1.73 5.24
CA ARG A 337 -16.11 2.18 4.99
C ARG A 337 -15.17 1.02 4.67
N LEU A 338 -14.07 1.32 4.01
CA LEU A 338 -12.92 0.44 3.86
C LEU A 338 -11.80 0.92 4.78
N VAL A 339 -11.29 0.03 5.63
CA VAL A 339 -10.06 0.27 6.39
C VAL A 339 -8.92 -0.46 5.70
N VAL A 340 -7.94 0.29 5.21
CA VAL A 340 -6.69 -0.24 4.66
C VAL A 340 -5.60 -0.06 5.70
N GLN A 341 -5.01 -1.15 6.14
CA GLN A 341 -3.85 -1.18 7.02
C GLN A 341 -2.66 -1.73 6.23
N SER A 342 -1.51 -1.07 6.29
CA SER A 342 -0.29 -1.60 5.71
C SER A 342 0.90 -1.46 6.64
N ARG A 343 1.79 -2.45 6.56
CA ARG A 343 3.08 -2.48 7.27
C ARG A 343 4.17 -2.74 6.26
N TRP A 344 5.19 -1.90 6.25
CA TRP A 344 6.41 -2.22 5.51
C TRP A 344 7.09 -3.42 6.17
N ILE A 345 7.33 -4.47 5.40
CA ILE A 345 7.92 -5.71 5.90
C ILE A 345 9.28 -6.00 5.28
N GLY A 346 9.69 -5.23 4.27
CA GLY A 346 10.97 -5.42 3.60
C GLY A 346 11.20 -6.88 3.24
N ASN A 347 12.35 -7.38 3.69
CA ASN A 347 12.80 -8.74 3.45
C ASN A 347 12.36 -9.73 4.56
N ALA A 348 11.53 -9.29 5.51
CA ALA A 348 11.08 -10.15 6.60
C ALA A 348 10.40 -11.42 6.07
N ASN A 349 10.76 -12.57 6.66
CA ASN A 349 10.18 -13.87 6.29
C ASN A 349 8.76 -14.01 6.85
N VAL A 350 7.83 -13.29 6.24
CA VAL A 350 6.40 -13.25 6.59
C VAL A 350 5.61 -13.76 5.39
N THR A 351 4.66 -14.65 5.67
CA THR A 351 3.73 -15.21 4.69
C THR A 351 2.36 -14.54 4.79
N VAL A 352 1.53 -14.71 3.75
CA VAL A 352 0.14 -14.21 3.77
C VAL A 352 -0.70 -14.87 4.86
N ARG A 353 -0.34 -16.10 5.28
CA ARG A 353 -1.03 -16.81 6.38
C ARG A 353 -0.72 -16.17 7.74
N ASP A 354 0.52 -15.73 7.95
CA ASP A 354 0.92 -15.11 9.23
C ASP A 354 0.14 -13.81 9.47
N ILE A 355 -0.05 -12.99 8.42
CA ILE A 355 -0.76 -11.71 8.53
C ILE A 355 -2.29 -11.86 8.64
N MET A 356 -2.84 -13.07 8.54
CA MET A 356 -4.26 -13.32 8.79
C MET A 356 -4.60 -13.45 10.28
N ASP A 357 -3.60 -13.70 11.12
CA ASP A 357 -3.78 -13.67 12.55
C ASP A 357 -3.83 -12.21 13.02
N ASP A 358 -4.91 -11.83 13.71
CA ASP A 358 -5.05 -10.51 14.32
C ASP A 358 -3.91 -10.19 15.28
N LYS A 359 -3.34 -11.20 15.94
CA LYS A 359 -2.20 -11.04 16.84
C LYS A 359 -0.98 -10.47 16.13
N TRP A 360 -0.81 -10.73 14.83
CA TRP A 360 0.29 -10.18 14.04
C TRP A 360 0.19 -8.67 13.87
N TRP A 361 -1.02 -8.16 13.69
CA TRP A 361 -1.28 -6.72 13.62
C TRP A 361 -1.23 -6.09 15.02
N GLY A 362 -1.71 -6.82 16.03
CA GLY A 362 -1.79 -6.37 17.41
C GLY A 362 -2.99 -5.44 17.66
N GLU A 363 -3.09 -4.92 18.88
CA GLU A 363 -4.13 -3.95 19.24
C GLU A 363 -3.91 -2.64 18.51
N CYS A 364 -5.00 -1.96 18.18
CA CYS A 364 -4.93 -0.76 17.36
C CYS A 364 -4.91 0.48 18.26
N SER A 365 -3.90 0.56 19.12
CA SER A 365 -3.79 1.53 20.20
C SER A 365 -2.35 1.92 20.43
N ASP A 366 -2.12 3.04 21.11
CA ASP A 366 -0.77 3.52 21.44
C ASP A 366 -0.01 2.56 22.37
N SER A 367 -0.71 1.63 23.05
CA SER A 367 -0.10 0.54 23.81
C SER A 367 0.60 -0.49 22.92
N ASN A 368 0.22 -0.60 21.64
CA ASN A 368 0.90 -1.43 20.67
C ASN A 368 2.01 -0.61 20.00
N PRO A 369 3.30 -0.95 20.20
CA PRO A 369 4.41 -0.23 19.58
C PRO A 369 4.35 -0.25 18.04
N LEU A 370 3.65 -1.22 17.45
CA LEU A 370 3.47 -1.31 16.00
C LEU A 370 2.38 -0.40 15.46
N TYR A 371 1.43 0.05 16.29
CA TYR A 371 0.36 0.95 15.86
C TYR A 371 0.93 2.25 15.25
N LEU A 372 1.99 2.79 15.84
CA LEU A 372 2.68 4.00 15.37
C LEU A 372 3.53 3.77 14.11
N THR A 373 3.78 2.50 13.74
CA THR A 373 4.57 2.12 12.57
C THR A 373 3.72 1.68 11.39
N ASP A 374 2.50 1.21 11.66
CA ASP A 374 1.51 0.88 10.65
C ASP A 374 0.98 2.15 9.98
N CYS A 375 0.58 2.00 8.72
CA CYS A 375 -0.17 3.01 8.01
C CYS A 375 -1.64 2.59 7.95
N TYR A 376 -2.54 3.47 8.41
CA TYR A 376 -3.98 3.29 8.28
C TYR A 376 -4.55 4.31 7.30
N ARG A 377 -5.45 3.86 6.42
CA ARG A 377 -6.28 4.72 5.58
C ARG A 377 -7.72 4.25 5.65
N VAL A 378 -8.60 5.12 6.16
CA VAL A 378 -10.04 4.89 6.17
C VAL A 378 -10.63 5.60 4.95
N LEU A 379 -11.27 4.82 4.08
CA LEU A 379 -12.00 5.30 2.93
C LEU A 379 -13.51 5.17 3.22
N PRO A 380 -14.18 6.25 3.65
CA PRO A 380 -15.61 6.23 3.94
C PRO A 380 -16.48 6.14 2.69
N CYS A 381 -17.72 5.69 2.84
CA CYS A 381 -18.75 5.94 1.83
C CYS A 381 -19.11 7.43 1.82
N VAL A 382 -18.92 8.10 0.69
CA VAL A 382 -19.26 9.52 0.50
C VAL A 382 -19.94 9.70 -0.84
N GLY A 383 -21.10 10.35 -0.80
CA GLY A 383 -21.95 10.59 -1.96
C GLY A 383 -22.81 9.38 -2.30
N PHE A 384 -23.00 9.10 -3.59
CA PHE A 384 -23.98 8.11 -4.02
C PHE A 384 -23.52 6.67 -3.71
N PRO A 385 -24.27 5.89 -2.90
CA PRO A 385 -23.83 4.57 -2.44
C PRO A 385 -24.09 3.45 -3.45
N PHE A 386 -24.59 3.75 -4.65
CA PHE A 386 -24.84 2.77 -5.72
C PHE A 386 -24.29 3.26 -7.05
N PRO A 387 -23.06 2.90 -7.46
CA PRO A 387 -22.67 3.17 -8.85
C PRO A 387 -23.72 2.59 -9.81
N LYS A 388 -24.07 3.35 -10.86
CA LYS A 388 -25.23 3.14 -11.74
C LYS A 388 -25.54 1.65 -12.01
N GLY A 389 -26.73 1.20 -11.64
CA GLY A 389 -27.24 -0.14 -11.93
C GLY A 389 -26.76 -1.26 -10.98
N ALA A 390 -26.05 -0.93 -9.90
CA ALA A 390 -25.62 -1.90 -8.90
C ALA A 390 -26.69 -2.13 -7.81
N PRO A 391 -27.06 -3.39 -7.50
CA PRO A 391 -27.97 -3.70 -6.39
C PRO A 391 -27.28 -3.67 -5.02
N THR A 392 -25.94 -3.75 -4.99
CA THR A 392 -25.14 -3.74 -3.75
C THR A 392 -24.69 -2.32 -3.43
N TRP A 393 -24.74 -1.93 -2.16
CA TRP A 393 -24.08 -0.72 -1.66
C TRP A 393 -22.58 -0.76 -1.98
N ARG A 394 -22.05 0.32 -2.55
CA ARG A 394 -20.64 0.47 -2.89
C ARG A 394 -20.17 1.90 -2.62
N MET A 395 -18.90 2.03 -2.25
CA MET A 395 -18.20 3.30 -2.16
C MET A 395 -17.52 3.58 -3.50
N ALA A 396 -17.52 4.83 -3.95
CA ALA A 396 -16.86 5.22 -5.19
C ALA A 396 -15.95 6.43 -4.97
N TYR A 397 -14.81 6.41 -5.66
CA TYR A 397 -13.81 7.48 -5.62
C TYR A 397 -13.32 7.82 -7.03
N TRP A 398 -13.25 9.11 -7.33
CA TRP A 398 -12.79 9.58 -8.62
C TRP A 398 -11.33 9.23 -8.91
N SER A 399 -11.04 8.96 -10.19
CA SER A 399 -9.71 8.99 -10.77
C SER A 399 -9.58 10.18 -11.72
N ARG A 400 -8.37 10.72 -11.89
CA ARG A 400 -8.11 11.76 -12.90
C ARG A 400 -8.07 11.22 -14.34
N THR A 401 -8.11 9.90 -14.50
CA THR A 401 -8.13 9.23 -15.81
C THR A 401 -9.52 9.37 -16.44
N ARG A 402 -9.56 9.87 -17.67
CA ARG A 402 -10.79 9.95 -18.47
C ARG A 402 -11.13 8.60 -19.06
N TRP A 403 -12.41 8.32 -19.23
CA TRP A 403 -12.86 7.25 -20.10
C TRP A 403 -13.04 7.82 -21.49
N LYS A 404 -12.08 7.55 -22.38
CA LYS A 404 -11.95 8.16 -23.71
C LYS A 404 -11.73 9.67 -23.67
N HIS A 405 -11.24 10.21 -24.78
CA HIS A 405 -11.04 11.66 -24.94
C HIS A 405 -11.32 12.08 -26.38
N ASN A 406 -12.19 13.09 -26.55
CA ASN A 406 -12.47 13.68 -27.85
C ASN A 406 -11.57 14.90 -28.07
N THR A 407 -10.58 14.76 -28.96
CA THR A 407 -9.61 15.80 -29.31
C THR A 407 -10.20 16.95 -30.13
N TYR A 408 -11.43 16.79 -30.65
CA TYR A 408 -12.12 17.82 -31.42
C TYR A 408 -13.08 18.66 -30.59
N ASP A 409 -13.25 18.33 -29.30
CA ASP A 409 -14.16 19.01 -28.39
C ASP A 409 -13.38 19.83 -27.35
N LYS A 410 -14.05 20.78 -26.73
CA LYS A 410 -13.47 21.57 -25.64
C LYS A 410 -13.16 20.67 -24.44
N ASP A 411 -12.17 21.07 -23.64
CA ASP A 411 -11.90 20.40 -22.37
C ASP A 411 -12.34 21.29 -21.20
N ASP A 412 -13.66 21.40 -21.00
CA ASP A 412 -14.31 22.26 -20.00
C ASP A 412 -15.33 21.48 -19.13
N ALA A 413 -16.05 22.14 -18.24
CA ALA A 413 -16.98 21.48 -17.32
C ALA A 413 -18.10 20.64 -18.01
N TYR A 414 -18.35 20.86 -19.30
CA TYR A 414 -19.46 20.25 -20.05
C TYR A 414 -19.02 19.16 -21.02
N SER A 415 -17.85 19.31 -21.64
CA SER A 415 -17.26 18.37 -22.59
C SER A 415 -16.13 17.53 -21.96
N ASN A 416 -15.75 16.38 -22.54
CA ASN A 416 -14.62 15.55 -22.04
C ASN A 416 -14.64 15.32 -20.52
N LYS A 417 -15.82 15.03 -19.95
CA LYS A 417 -16.07 14.95 -18.50
C LYS A 417 -16.38 13.54 -18.00
N THR A 418 -16.19 12.53 -18.82
CA THR A 418 -16.35 11.13 -18.42
C THR A 418 -15.05 10.66 -17.79
N PHE A 419 -15.09 10.34 -16.51
CA PHE A 419 -13.92 9.88 -15.75
C PHE A 419 -14.13 8.48 -15.21
N CYS A 420 -13.01 7.78 -15.09
CA CYS A 420 -12.90 6.52 -14.39
C CYS A 420 -13.04 6.75 -12.87
N TYR A 421 -13.46 5.71 -12.17
CA TYR A 421 -13.54 5.70 -10.71
C TYR A 421 -13.17 4.31 -10.18
N ARG A 422 -12.77 4.26 -8.90
CA ARG A 422 -12.61 3.02 -8.14
C ARG A 422 -13.87 2.75 -7.33
N VAL A 423 -14.28 1.49 -7.28
CA VAL A 423 -15.46 1.04 -6.53
C VAL A 423 -15.05 0.00 -5.49
N LEU A 424 -15.66 0.08 -4.32
CA LEU A 424 -15.36 -0.75 -3.16
C LEU A 424 -16.67 -1.25 -2.57
N SER A 425 -16.83 -2.56 -2.37
CA SER A 425 -18.02 -3.11 -1.72
C SER A 425 -17.71 -4.41 -0.98
N ARG A 426 -18.72 -4.97 -0.30
CA ARG A 426 -18.63 -6.33 0.25
C ARG A 426 -18.30 -7.40 -0.79
N ASP A 427 -18.46 -7.10 -2.08
CA ASP A 427 -18.18 -8.02 -3.19
C ASP A 427 -16.72 -7.92 -3.68
N GLY A 428 -15.95 -6.96 -3.16
CA GLY A 428 -14.53 -6.77 -3.43
C GLY A 428 -14.21 -5.37 -3.94
N PHE A 429 -13.22 -5.28 -4.83
CA PHE A 429 -12.85 -4.04 -5.51
C PHE A 429 -13.34 -4.09 -6.94
N ASP A 430 -13.58 -2.95 -7.57
CA ASP A 430 -13.89 -2.86 -8.98
C ASP A 430 -13.49 -1.49 -9.54
N ARG A 431 -13.61 -1.35 -10.86
CA ARG A 431 -13.37 -0.11 -11.60
C ARG A 431 -14.54 0.13 -12.52
N GLY A 432 -14.85 1.40 -12.73
CA GLY A 432 -15.88 1.78 -13.69
C GLY A 432 -15.62 3.15 -14.27
N HIS A 433 -16.57 3.61 -15.08
CA HIS A 433 -16.59 4.94 -15.65
C HIS A 433 -18.01 5.49 -15.58
N ASN A 434 -18.14 6.81 -15.41
CA ASN A 434 -19.44 7.46 -15.27
C ASN A 434 -19.86 8.15 -16.56
N ASP A 435 -20.47 7.40 -17.49
CA ASP A 435 -20.90 7.91 -18.81
C ASP A 435 -21.97 9.01 -18.74
N ASN A 436 -22.75 9.06 -17.65
CA ASN A 436 -23.82 10.04 -17.50
C ASN A 436 -23.36 11.32 -16.77
N ALA A 437 -22.19 11.31 -16.13
CA ALA A 437 -21.63 12.47 -15.40
C ALA A 437 -22.54 13.09 -14.32
N THR A 438 -23.58 12.38 -13.84
CA THR A 438 -24.58 12.91 -12.88
C THR A 438 -24.29 12.56 -11.43
N LEU A 439 -23.71 11.39 -11.17
CA LEU A 439 -23.46 10.90 -9.81
C LEU A 439 -22.33 11.65 -9.12
N HIS A 440 -22.50 11.89 -7.81
CA HIS A 440 -21.54 12.57 -6.96
C HIS A 440 -20.76 11.56 -6.13
N TYR A 441 -19.44 11.69 -6.15
CA TYR A 441 -18.51 10.82 -5.39
C TYR A 441 -17.50 11.64 -4.62
N GLY A 442 -16.90 11.00 -3.62
CA GLY A 442 -15.82 11.58 -2.83
C GLY A 442 -14.50 11.73 -3.61
N VAL A 443 -13.66 12.63 -3.13
CA VAL A 443 -12.31 12.88 -3.66
C VAL A 443 -11.28 12.53 -2.60
N ARG A 444 -10.37 11.62 -2.94
CA ARG A 444 -9.19 11.32 -2.14
C ARG A 444 -7.95 11.59 -2.98
N LEU A 445 -7.09 12.48 -2.48
CA LEU A 445 -5.85 12.83 -3.17
C LEU A 445 -4.69 11.97 -2.67
N MET A 446 -3.60 12.03 -3.42
CA MET A 446 -2.29 11.53 -2.99
C MET A 446 -1.24 12.63 -3.12
N VAL A 447 -0.23 12.55 -2.28
CA VAL A 447 0.89 13.48 -2.29
C VAL A 447 1.84 13.16 -3.46
N ASN A 448 2.37 14.19 -4.11
CA ASN A 448 3.38 14.05 -5.17
C ASN A 448 4.62 13.31 -4.63
N ARG A 449 5.21 12.45 -5.46
CA ARG A 449 6.36 11.58 -5.11
C ARG A 449 7.51 12.34 -4.49
N ASP A 450 7.79 13.51 -5.06
CA ASP A 450 8.92 14.37 -4.73
C ASP A 450 8.79 15.08 -3.37
N VAL A 451 7.62 15.00 -2.73
CA VAL A 451 7.47 15.52 -1.37
C VAL A 451 8.24 14.63 -0.40
N ASP A 452 8.99 15.28 0.49
CA ASP A 452 9.67 14.60 1.58
C ASP A 452 8.65 13.90 2.50
N GLU A 453 8.78 12.58 2.63
CA GLU A 453 7.93 11.71 3.47
C GLU A 453 7.86 12.16 4.94
N PHE A 454 8.90 12.84 5.42
CA PHE A 454 8.98 13.35 6.80
C PHE A 454 8.81 14.88 6.86
N GLY A 455 8.60 15.53 5.72
CA GLY A 455 8.35 16.96 5.63
C GLY A 455 6.96 17.35 6.11
N LYS A 456 6.77 18.64 6.39
CA LYS A 456 5.48 19.21 6.88
C LYS A 456 4.29 18.97 5.95
N ARG A 457 4.54 18.71 4.66
CA ARG A 457 3.52 18.48 3.64
C ARG A 457 3.15 17.01 3.47
N ALA A 458 3.91 16.08 4.07
CA ALA A 458 3.58 14.66 4.03
C ALA A 458 2.22 14.39 4.70
N PRO A 459 1.40 13.45 4.20
CA PRO A 459 0.07 13.19 4.76
C PRO A 459 0.08 12.96 6.27
N ARG A 460 1.08 12.21 6.78
CA ARG A 460 1.22 11.91 8.22
C ARG A 460 1.51 13.13 9.11
N GLN A 461 2.06 14.20 8.54
CA GLN A 461 2.40 15.42 9.27
C GLN A 461 1.31 16.49 9.09
N LEU A 462 0.81 16.61 7.87
CA LEU A 462 -0.14 17.64 7.47
C LEU A 462 -1.57 17.33 7.93
N GLN A 463 -1.93 16.06 8.01
CA GLN A 463 -3.31 15.62 8.21
C GLN A 463 -3.41 14.68 9.41
N LYS A 464 -4.56 14.74 10.09
CA LYS A 464 -4.97 13.79 11.12
C LYS A 464 -6.47 13.55 10.98
N ASP A 465 -6.88 12.32 11.18
CA ASP A 465 -8.29 11.96 11.35
C ASP A 465 -8.59 11.93 12.85
N LYS A 466 -9.46 12.83 13.32
CA LYS A 466 -9.81 12.92 14.74
C LYS A 466 -10.57 11.69 15.24
N ASP A 467 -11.16 10.92 14.33
CA ASP A 467 -11.94 9.72 14.62
C ASP A 467 -11.18 8.44 14.24
N GLU A 468 -9.88 8.49 13.93
CA GLU A 468 -9.13 7.34 13.37
C GLU A 468 -9.29 6.07 14.21
N GLN A 469 -8.94 6.13 15.50
CA GLN A 469 -9.06 4.99 16.43
C GLN A 469 -10.49 4.44 16.48
N ARG A 470 -11.49 5.33 16.45
CA ARG A 470 -12.89 4.94 16.40
C ARG A 470 -13.24 4.28 15.07
N LEU A 471 -12.70 4.72 13.95
CA LEU A 471 -13.09 4.19 12.64
C LEU A 471 -12.33 2.90 12.27
N ILE A 472 -11.18 2.63 12.87
CA ILE A 472 -10.37 1.43 12.60
C ILE A 472 -10.69 0.24 13.51
N HIS A 473 -11.27 0.45 14.69
CA HIS A 473 -11.64 -0.64 15.62
C HIS A 473 -12.92 -1.34 15.19
N ARG A 474 -12.93 -2.67 15.33
CA ARG A 474 -14.16 -3.46 15.39
C ARG A 474 -14.69 -3.44 16.84
N LYS A 475 -16.00 -3.62 17.00
CA LYS A 475 -16.63 -3.80 18.32
C LYS A 475 -16.08 -5.01 19.05
#